data_AF-A0AAV0X0F1-F1
#
_entry.id   AF-A0AAV0X0F1-F1
#
_cell.length_a   1.000
_cell.length_b   1.000
_cell.length_c   1.000
_cell.angle_alpha   90.00
_cell.angle_beta   90.00
_cell.angle_gamma   90.00
#
_symmetry.space_group_name_H-M   'P 1'
#
loop_
_entity.id
_entity.type
_entity.pdbx_description
1 polymer ?
#
loop_
_entity_poly.entity_id
_entity_poly.type
_entity_poly.pdbx_seq_one_letter_code
_entity_poly.pdbx_strand_id
1 'polypeptide(L)'
;MTLGKALDIIKSVTKTLEDKRNEQSFQCLWDALTEFSENFEISLDTPSNSKKKRKVFENSLLKDSIVTSTVGTDNFEEQSKTPEAHWRSHSYYEILDSIIQGLNSRFSSESLSIANALDSFLKLNTNDSDPFINHYQKLLKIDSDLLKAEMMVAKNCISKEEWDFDELINIANESVLPNLRKMLKVALILPVTTATCERSFSAMRRIKTWLRSRMEQNRFDNLAILNIEKDLLKNLNKEKILDEFAKKPRKLKLKF
;
A
#
# COMPACT_ATOMS: atom_id res chain seq x y z
N MET A 1 0.02 0.84 20.28
CA MET A 1 -1.06 0.20 19.48
C MET A 1 -0.46 -1.08 18.93
N THR A 2 -0.92 -2.24 19.38
CA THR A 2 -0.39 -3.52 18.89
C THR A 2 -0.93 -3.82 17.50
N LEU A 3 -0.21 -4.65 16.74
CA LEU A 3 -0.55 -4.96 15.37
C LEU A 3 -1.93 -5.65 15.24
N GLY A 4 -2.29 -6.46 16.25
CA GLY A 4 -3.62 -7.08 16.36
C GLY A 4 -4.76 -6.08 16.49
N LYS A 5 -4.60 -4.99 17.29
CA LYS A 5 -5.63 -3.95 17.42
C LYS A 5 -5.87 -3.21 16.10
N ALA A 6 -4.81 -2.98 15.32
CA ALA A 6 -4.93 -2.39 13.99
C ALA A 6 -5.69 -3.31 13.03
N LEU A 7 -5.53 -4.62 13.17
CA LEU A 7 -6.19 -5.63 12.36
C LEU A 7 -7.71 -5.64 12.60
N ASP A 8 -8.13 -5.55 13.85
CA ASP A 8 -9.55 -5.45 14.22
C ASP A 8 -10.19 -4.17 13.64
N ILE A 9 -9.46 -3.06 13.68
CA ILE A 9 -9.90 -1.80 13.06
C ILE A 9 -10.07 -2.00 11.55
N ILE A 10 -9.08 -2.58 10.87
CA ILE A 10 -9.16 -2.83 9.42
C ILE A 10 -10.39 -3.69 9.09
N LYS A 11 -10.59 -4.79 9.80
CA LYS A 11 -11.77 -5.67 9.61
C LYS A 11 -13.07 -4.92 9.87
N SER A 12 -13.13 -4.11 10.93
CA SER A 12 -14.33 -3.31 11.23
C SER A 12 -14.60 -2.29 10.12
N VAL A 13 -13.57 -1.62 9.60
CA VAL A 13 -13.71 -0.62 8.54
C VAL A 13 -14.17 -1.28 7.26
N THR A 14 -13.55 -2.37 6.84
CA THR A 14 -13.98 -3.13 5.65
C THR A 14 -15.44 -3.56 5.79
N LYS A 15 -15.82 -4.13 6.94
CA LYS A 15 -17.21 -4.53 7.19
C LYS A 15 -18.17 -3.33 7.16
N THR A 16 -17.81 -2.20 7.77
CA THR A 16 -18.66 -1.00 7.73
C THR A 16 -18.86 -0.44 6.32
N LEU A 17 -17.87 -0.60 5.43
CA LEU A 17 -17.98 -0.19 4.03
C LEU A 17 -18.84 -1.17 3.23
N GLU A 18 -18.73 -2.47 3.51
CA GLU A 18 -19.61 -3.50 2.95
C GLU A 18 -21.06 -3.30 3.39
N ASP A 19 -21.30 -2.99 4.68
CA ASP A 19 -22.62 -2.72 5.22
C ASP A 19 -23.23 -1.43 4.62
N LYS A 20 -22.39 -0.46 4.25
CA LYS A 20 -22.77 0.75 3.51
C LYS A 20 -23.02 0.49 2.02
N ARG A 21 -22.78 -0.71 1.49
CA ARG A 21 -23.14 -1.05 0.12
C ARG A 21 -24.61 -1.41 0.01
N ASN A 22 -25.50 -0.48 0.40
CA ASN A 22 -26.94 -0.69 0.36
C ASN A 22 -27.67 0.57 -0.15
N GLU A 23 -28.91 0.37 -0.60
CA GLU A 23 -29.72 1.44 -1.17
C GLU A 23 -30.14 2.50 -0.14
N GLN A 24 -30.37 2.10 1.10
CA GLN A 24 -30.78 3.01 2.19
C GLN A 24 -29.70 4.01 2.58
N SER A 25 -28.45 3.57 2.63
CA SER A 25 -27.30 4.41 2.97
C SER A 25 -26.92 5.32 1.80
N PHE A 26 -27.13 4.86 0.56
CA PHE A 26 -27.08 5.75 -0.59
C PHE A 26 -28.17 6.82 -0.49
N GLN A 27 -29.41 6.47 -0.18
CA GLN A 27 -30.51 7.44 -0.05
C GLN A 27 -30.20 8.50 1.01
N CYS A 28 -29.75 8.08 2.20
CA CYS A 28 -29.35 9.00 3.28
C CYS A 28 -28.27 10.00 2.83
N LEU A 29 -27.29 9.53 2.04
CA LEU A 29 -26.24 10.38 1.48
C LEU A 29 -26.78 11.28 0.36
N TRP A 30 -27.68 10.77 -0.47
CA TRP A 30 -28.32 11.50 -1.56
C TRP A 30 -29.19 12.64 -1.03
N ASP A 31 -29.98 12.39 0.01
CA ASP A 31 -30.82 13.39 0.67
C ASP A 31 -29.95 14.54 1.23
N ALA A 32 -28.83 14.20 1.89
CA ALA A 32 -27.87 15.19 2.38
C ALA A 32 -27.20 15.98 1.24
N LEU A 33 -26.95 15.33 0.10
CA LEU A 33 -26.44 16.01 -1.10
C LEU A 33 -27.48 16.94 -1.72
N THR A 34 -28.75 16.55 -1.75
CA THR A 34 -29.83 17.42 -2.25
C THR A 34 -30.01 18.64 -1.37
N GLU A 35 -30.01 18.49 -0.03
CA GLU A 35 -30.06 19.63 0.91
C GLU A 35 -28.85 20.56 0.71
N PHE A 36 -27.64 19.99 0.60
CA PHE A 36 -26.44 20.78 0.35
C PHE A 36 -26.52 21.52 -1.00
N SER A 37 -27.01 20.85 -2.04
CA SER A 37 -27.15 21.43 -3.36
C SER A 37 -28.15 22.58 -3.41
N GLU A 38 -29.30 22.43 -2.76
CA GLU A 38 -30.31 23.48 -2.65
C GLU A 38 -29.75 24.71 -1.93
N ASN A 39 -28.92 24.50 -0.90
CA ASN A 39 -28.29 25.59 -0.14
C ASN A 39 -27.20 26.35 -0.94
N PHE A 40 -26.58 25.72 -1.94
CA PHE A 40 -25.43 26.28 -2.68
C PHE A 40 -25.66 26.43 -4.19
N GLU A 41 -26.87 26.21 -4.69
CA GLU A 41 -27.26 26.30 -6.11
C GLU A 41 -26.38 25.45 -7.05
N ILE A 42 -25.98 24.25 -6.61
CA ILE A 42 -25.15 23.33 -7.41
C ILE A 42 -26.07 22.45 -8.26
N SER A 43 -25.72 22.16 -9.52
CA SER A 43 -26.48 21.18 -10.31
C SER A 43 -25.99 19.75 -10.03
N LEU A 44 -26.93 18.82 -9.76
CA LEU A 44 -26.68 17.37 -9.65
C LEU A 44 -26.89 16.61 -10.97
N ASP A 45 -27.04 17.32 -12.09
CA ASP A 45 -27.26 16.69 -13.38
C ASP A 45 -26.09 15.75 -13.74
N THR A 46 -26.42 14.68 -14.47
CA THR A 46 -25.39 13.76 -14.93
C THR A 46 -24.43 14.50 -15.86
N PRO A 47 -23.11 14.23 -15.78
CA PRO A 47 -22.16 14.86 -16.67
C PRO A 47 -22.55 14.51 -18.12
N SER A 48 -22.95 15.51 -18.90
CA SER A 48 -23.20 15.31 -20.32
C SER A 48 -21.92 14.75 -20.93
N ASN A 49 -22.00 13.55 -21.52
CA ASN A 49 -20.94 12.91 -22.28
C ASN A 49 -20.67 13.73 -23.56
N SER A 50 -20.07 14.92 -23.39
CA SER A 50 -19.78 15.90 -24.44
C SER A 50 -18.52 15.55 -25.23
N LYS A 51 -17.78 14.51 -24.81
CA LYS A 51 -16.73 13.93 -25.64
C LYS A 51 -17.40 13.21 -26.80
N LYS A 52 -17.50 13.88 -27.96
CA LYS A 52 -17.81 13.22 -29.25
C LYS A 52 -16.99 11.94 -29.33
N LYS A 53 -17.64 10.79 -29.17
CA LYS A 53 -17.00 9.48 -29.36
C LYS A 53 -16.35 9.54 -30.75
N ARG A 54 -15.04 9.36 -30.83
CA ARG A 54 -14.34 9.29 -32.11
C ARG A 54 -15.02 8.15 -32.89
N LYS A 55 -15.57 8.42 -34.08
CA LYS A 55 -16.12 7.35 -34.93
C LYS A 55 -15.02 6.31 -35.12
N VAL A 56 -15.22 5.13 -34.54
CA VAL A 56 -14.36 4.00 -34.77
C VAL A 56 -14.69 3.51 -36.17
N PHE A 57 -13.74 3.63 -37.10
CA PHE A 57 -13.87 2.99 -38.40
C PHE A 57 -13.45 1.54 -38.24
N GLU A 58 -14.39 0.63 -38.36
CA GLU A 58 -14.08 -0.79 -38.44
C GLU A 58 -13.30 -1.07 -39.72
N ASN A 59 -12.22 -1.84 -39.60
CA ASN A 59 -11.44 -2.27 -40.76
C ASN A 59 -12.34 -3.14 -41.65
N SER A 60 -12.45 -2.81 -42.94
CA SER A 60 -13.32 -3.51 -43.89
C SER A 60 -12.99 -5.00 -44.03
N LEU A 61 -11.78 -5.41 -43.66
CA LEU A 61 -11.30 -6.80 -43.67
C LEU A 61 -11.79 -7.64 -42.48
N LEU A 62 -12.35 -7.01 -41.44
CA LEU A 62 -12.76 -7.67 -40.19
C LEU A 62 -14.28 -7.76 -40.03
N LYS A 63 -15.06 -7.40 -41.06
CA LYS A 63 -16.53 -7.37 -41.02
C LYS A 63 -17.16 -8.75 -40.73
N ASP A 64 -16.50 -9.83 -41.16
CA ASP A 64 -16.98 -11.22 -40.96
C ASP A 64 -16.30 -11.92 -39.78
N SER A 65 -15.46 -11.20 -39.01
CA SER A 65 -14.81 -11.76 -37.83
C SER A 65 -15.69 -11.58 -36.60
N ILE A 66 -15.96 -12.69 -35.90
CA ILE A 66 -16.66 -12.65 -34.63
C ILE A 66 -15.63 -12.37 -33.53
N VAL A 67 -15.73 -11.19 -32.92
CA VAL A 67 -14.96 -10.85 -31.73
C VAL A 67 -15.60 -11.57 -30.54
N THR A 68 -14.94 -12.59 -30.01
CA THR A 68 -15.45 -13.42 -28.90
C THR A 68 -15.18 -12.82 -27.52
N SER A 69 -14.35 -11.77 -27.42
CA SER A 69 -14.16 -11.00 -26.20
C SER A 69 -13.90 -9.53 -26.48
N THR A 70 -14.66 -8.66 -25.82
CA THR A 70 -14.43 -7.21 -25.84
C THR A 70 -13.29 -6.83 -24.91
N VAL A 71 -12.24 -6.20 -25.45
CA VAL A 71 -11.27 -5.46 -24.63
C VAL A 71 -11.89 -4.14 -24.17
N GLY A 72 -12.59 -4.18 -23.03
CA GLY A 72 -12.78 -3.02 -22.16
C GLY A 72 -13.45 -1.78 -22.75
N THR A 73 -14.46 -1.93 -23.59
CA THR A 73 -15.46 -0.88 -23.79
C THR A 73 -16.74 -1.34 -23.10
N ASP A 74 -16.97 -0.87 -21.87
CA ASP A 74 -18.26 -0.98 -21.21
C ASP A 74 -19.29 -0.24 -22.07
N ASN A 75 -19.91 -0.97 -23.00
CA ASN A 75 -21.12 -0.56 -23.68
C ASN A 75 -22.33 -0.81 -22.77
N PHE A 76 -22.26 -0.39 -21.51
CA PHE A 76 -23.47 -0.19 -20.71
C PHE A 76 -24.06 1.17 -21.09
N GLU A 77 -24.74 1.20 -22.24
CA GLU A 77 -25.80 2.19 -22.45
C GLU A 77 -27.03 1.79 -21.61
N GLU A 78 -26.87 1.75 -20.28
CA GLU A 78 -28.02 2.02 -19.43
C GLU A 78 -28.02 3.53 -19.20
N GLN A 79 -28.74 4.24 -20.06
CA GLN A 79 -29.27 5.54 -19.68
C GLN A 79 -30.10 5.33 -18.42
N SER A 80 -29.49 5.54 -17.26
CA SER A 80 -30.20 5.57 -16.00
C SER A 80 -31.23 6.69 -16.13
N LYS A 81 -32.52 6.34 -16.06
CA LYS A 81 -33.63 7.28 -16.32
C LYS A 81 -33.67 8.47 -15.36
N THR A 82 -32.91 8.44 -14.26
CA THR A 82 -32.79 9.50 -13.25
C THR A 82 -31.32 9.76 -12.90
N PRO A 83 -30.94 11.03 -12.62
CA PRO A 83 -29.58 11.37 -12.16
C PRO A 83 -29.16 10.58 -10.91
N GLU A 84 -30.10 10.35 -10.00
CA GLU A 84 -29.92 9.56 -8.80
C GLU A 84 -29.44 8.12 -9.09
N ALA A 85 -30.12 7.42 -10.01
CA ALA A 85 -29.74 6.06 -10.38
C ALA A 85 -28.36 6.01 -11.05
N HIS A 86 -28.00 7.04 -11.83
CA HIS A 86 -26.70 7.14 -12.47
C HIS A 86 -25.57 7.30 -11.45
N TRP A 87 -25.70 8.24 -10.50
CA TRP A 87 -24.70 8.48 -9.46
C TRP A 87 -24.58 7.30 -8.49
N ARG A 88 -25.68 6.59 -8.24
CA ARG A 88 -25.67 5.35 -7.45
C ARG A 88 -24.79 4.26 -8.07
N SER A 89 -25.00 3.95 -9.35
CA SER A 89 -24.26 2.85 -10.01
C SER A 89 -22.84 3.26 -10.36
N HIS A 90 -22.65 4.38 -11.05
CA HIS A 90 -21.37 4.79 -11.66
C HIS A 90 -20.45 5.59 -10.73
N SER A 91 -20.86 5.87 -9.49
CA SER A 91 -20.00 6.59 -8.56
C SER A 91 -20.06 5.96 -7.18
N TYR A 92 -21.23 5.89 -6.56
CA TYR A 92 -21.31 5.38 -5.19
C TYR A 92 -20.82 3.93 -5.07
N TYR A 93 -21.40 3.01 -5.85
CA TYR A 93 -20.99 1.61 -5.82
C TYR A 93 -19.59 1.40 -6.40
N GLU A 94 -19.24 2.05 -7.52
CA GLU A 94 -17.89 1.94 -8.08
C GLU A 94 -16.79 2.40 -7.11
N ILE A 95 -16.99 3.52 -6.40
CA ILE A 95 -16.04 4.03 -5.42
C ILE A 95 -15.95 3.09 -4.22
N LEU A 96 -17.09 2.64 -3.68
CA LEU A 96 -17.10 1.69 -2.55
C LEU A 96 -16.43 0.37 -2.93
N ASP A 97 -16.80 -0.22 -4.06
CA ASP A 97 -16.24 -1.48 -4.54
C ASP A 97 -14.73 -1.34 -4.81
N SER A 98 -14.29 -0.21 -5.37
CA SER A 98 -12.86 0.10 -5.56
C SER A 98 -12.10 0.22 -4.23
N ILE A 99 -12.67 0.88 -3.23
CA ILE A 99 -12.06 1.01 -1.90
C ILE A 99 -12.00 -0.35 -1.20
N ILE A 100 -13.08 -1.11 -1.22
CA ILE A 100 -13.16 -2.45 -0.62
C ILE A 100 -12.15 -3.39 -1.29
N GLN A 101 -12.09 -3.40 -2.63
CA GLN A 101 -11.10 -4.17 -3.37
C GLN A 101 -9.66 -3.72 -3.06
N GLY A 102 -9.44 -2.41 -2.94
CA GLY A 102 -8.15 -1.84 -2.53
C GLY A 102 -7.75 -2.30 -1.12
N LEU A 103 -8.67 -2.31 -0.16
CA LEU A 103 -8.42 -2.80 1.20
C LEU A 103 -8.16 -4.30 1.23
N ASN A 104 -8.96 -5.10 0.52
CA ASN A 104 -8.81 -6.56 0.47
C ASN A 104 -7.52 -6.99 -0.24
N SER A 105 -7.13 -6.31 -1.32
CA SER A 105 -5.86 -6.57 -1.99
C SER A 105 -4.65 -6.15 -1.15
N ARG A 106 -4.75 -5.05 -0.40
CA ARG A 106 -3.69 -4.57 0.48
C ARG A 106 -3.52 -5.41 1.74
N PHE A 107 -4.61 -5.88 2.33
CA PHE A 107 -4.64 -6.69 3.56
C PHE A 107 -5.13 -8.10 3.25
N SER A 108 -4.34 -8.84 2.46
CA SER A 108 -4.65 -10.24 2.13
C SER A 108 -4.67 -11.11 3.39
N SER A 109 -5.35 -12.26 3.32
CA SER A 109 -5.42 -13.23 4.42
C SER A 109 -4.04 -13.68 4.91
N GLU A 110 -3.05 -13.77 4.00
CA GLU A 110 -1.67 -14.12 4.33
C GLU A 110 -0.96 -12.98 5.09
N SER A 111 -1.14 -11.73 4.66
CA SER A 111 -0.55 -10.58 5.37
C SER A 111 -1.13 -10.45 6.80
N LEU A 112 -2.43 -10.72 6.94
CA LEU A 112 -3.14 -10.71 8.23
C LEU A 112 -2.71 -11.87 9.13
N SER A 113 -2.49 -13.07 8.56
CA SER A 113 -2.02 -14.22 9.35
C SER A 113 -0.59 -14.00 9.86
N ILE A 114 0.29 -13.44 9.05
CA ILE A 114 1.66 -13.06 9.46
C ILE A 114 1.61 -11.96 10.54
N ALA A 115 0.74 -10.96 10.37
CA ALA A 115 0.57 -9.89 11.36
C ALA A 115 0.09 -10.42 12.73
N ASN A 116 -0.89 -11.33 12.74
CA ASN A 116 -1.34 -11.98 13.98
C ASN A 116 -0.23 -12.85 14.60
N ALA A 117 0.47 -13.63 13.77
CA ALA A 117 1.57 -14.47 14.24
C ALA A 117 2.73 -13.64 14.82
N LEU A 118 2.98 -12.46 14.27
CA LEU A 118 3.92 -11.49 14.82
C LEU A 118 3.48 -10.99 16.20
N ASP A 119 2.22 -10.60 16.38
CA ASP A 119 1.73 -10.15 17.69
C ASP A 119 1.85 -11.26 18.75
N SER A 120 1.60 -12.51 18.36
CA SER A 120 1.82 -13.69 19.19
C SER A 120 3.30 -13.96 19.47
N PHE A 121 4.18 -13.75 18.48
CA PHE A 121 5.62 -13.88 18.64
C PHE A 121 6.19 -12.83 19.61
N LEU A 122 5.70 -11.59 19.56
CA LEU A 122 6.09 -10.53 20.50
C LEU A 122 5.68 -10.84 21.94
N LYS A 123 4.57 -11.56 22.11
CA LYS A 123 4.11 -12.12 23.40
C LYS A 123 4.80 -13.43 23.76
N LEU A 124 5.82 -13.84 23.01
CA LEU A 124 6.57 -15.09 23.20
C LEU A 124 5.68 -16.33 23.28
N ASN A 125 4.54 -16.32 22.58
CA ASN A 125 3.65 -17.47 22.47
C ASN A 125 4.10 -18.35 21.30
N THR A 126 4.47 -19.60 21.60
CA THR A 126 5.01 -20.56 20.63
C THR A 126 3.95 -21.17 19.71
N ASN A 127 2.67 -21.17 20.10
CA ASN A 127 1.64 -21.91 19.38
C ASN A 127 1.12 -21.12 18.16
N ASP A 128 0.93 -19.81 18.33
CA ASP A 128 0.34 -18.97 17.29
C ASP A 128 1.38 -18.22 16.44
N SER A 129 2.68 -18.38 16.73
CA SER A 129 3.79 -17.72 16.03
C SER A 129 4.35 -18.51 14.85
N ASP A 130 3.93 -19.77 14.67
CA ASP A 130 4.39 -20.66 13.60
C ASP A 130 4.28 -20.05 12.18
N PRO A 131 3.21 -19.32 11.78
CA PRO A 131 3.13 -18.72 10.44
C PRO A 131 4.26 -17.73 10.16
N PHE A 132 4.63 -16.92 11.16
CA PHE A 132 5.73 -15.95 11.05
C PHE A 132 7.08 -16.66 11.02
N ILE A 133 7.30 -17.61 11.94
CA ILE A 133 8.55 -18.37 12.04
C ILE A 133 8.82 -19.13 10.74
N ASN A 134 7.81 -19.86 10.24
CA ASN A 134 7.94 -20.68 9.04
C ASN A 134 8.21 -19.86 7.78
N HIS A 135 7.70 -18.62 7.72
CA HIS A 135 7.93 -17.72 6.59
C HIS A 135 9.40 -17.29 6.51
N TYR A 136 10.06 -17.03 7.66
CA TYR A 136 11.42 -16.49 7.70
C TYR A 136 12.52 -17.51 8.04
N GLN A 137 12.18 -18.71 8.55
CA GLN A 137 13.16 -19.72 8.99
C GLN A 137 14.19 -20.07 7.91
N LYS A 138 13.75 -20.25 6.66
CA LYS A 138 14.61 -20.64 5.53
C LYS A 138 15.56 -19.51 5.14
N LEU A 139 15.06 -18.28 5.17
CA LEU A 139 15.83 -17.08 4.82
C LEU A 139 16.93 -16.82 5.85
N LEU A 140 16.60 -16.96 7.14
CA LEU A 140 17.49 -16.65 8.26
C LEU A 140 18.35 -17.84 8.71
N LYS A 141 18.11 -19.04 8.14
CA LYS A 141 18.72 -20.31 8.56
C LYS A 141 18.57 -20.54 10.06
N ILE A 142 17.34 -20.41 10.54
CA ILE A 142 16.98 -20.58 11.96
C ILE A 142 16.38 -21.96 12.16
N ASP A 143 16.79 -22.62 13.23
CA ASP A 143 16.16 -23.85 13.70
C ASP A 143 14.93 -23.51 14.56
N SER A 144 13.77 -24.04 14.17
CA SER A 144 12.48 -23.74 14.80
C SER A 144 12.42 -24.26 16.24
N ASP A 145 12.98 -25.45 16.49
CA ASP A 145 12.95 -26.06 17.82
C ASP A 145 13.84 -25.30 18.81
N LEU A 146 15.02 -24.87 18.34
CA LEU A 146 15.92 -24.03 19.13
C LEU A 146 15.31 -22.65 19.40
N LEU A 147 14.63 -22.04 18.42
CA LEU A 147 13.92 -20.78 18.61
C LEU A 147 12.81 -20.90 19.66
N LYS A 148 12.04 -22.00 19.66
CA LYS A 148 10.99 -22.24 20.66
C LYS A 148 11.57 -22.37 22.07
N ALA A 149 12.71 -23.04 22.21
CA ALA A 149 13.44 -23.11 23.48
C ALA A 149 13.94 -21.73 23.94
N GLU A 150 14.53 -20.94 23.03
CA GLU A 150 14.98 -19.56 23.31
C GLU A 150 13.81 -18.65 23.72
N MET A 151 12.65 -18.77 23.07
CA MET A 151 11.43 -18.03 23.43
C MET A 151 10.94 -18.39 24.84
N MET A 152 10.98 -19.67 25.20
CA MET A 152 10.59 -20.13 26.54
C MET A 152 11.54 -19.60 27.63
N VAL A 153 12.85 -19.60 27.37
CA VAL A 153 13.85 -19.01 28.27
C VAL A 153 13.61 -17.50 28.42
N ALA A 154 13.44 -16.79 27.30
CA ALA A 154 13.16 -15.36 27.32
C ALA A 154 11.89 -15.03 28.11
N LYS A 155 10.84 -15.83 27.95
CA LYS A 155 9.58 -15.67 28.70
C LYS A 155 9.78 -15.85 30.20
N ASN A 156 10.59 -16.83 30.61
CA ASN A 156 10.90 -17.04 32.03
C ASN A 156 11.80 -15.94 32.62
N CYS A 157 12.62 -15.28 31.81
CA CYS A 157 13.41 -14.12 32.24
C CYS A 157 12.55 -12.88 32.48
N ILE A 158 11.36 -12.80 31.88
CA ILE A 158 10.44 -11.67 32.04
C ILE A 158 9.47 -11.99 33.17
N SER A 159 9.59 -11.28 34.29
CA SER A 159 8.72 -11.50 35.46
C SER A 159 7.32 -10.86 35.32
N LYS A 160 7.05 -10.11 34.24
CA LYS A 160 5.80 -9.38 34.01
C LYS A 160 4.94 -10.09 32.96
N GLU A 161 3.61 -9.98 33.08
CA GLU A 161 2.66 -10.49 32.06
C GLU A 161 2.66 -9.65 30.78
N GLU A 162 3.00 -8.37 30.88
CA GLU A 162 3.18 -7.46 29.75
C GLU A 162 4.58 -6.85 29.82
N TRP A 163 5.27 -6.85 28.68
CA TRP A 163 6.59 -6.23 28.51
C TRP A 163 6.60 -5.34 27.29
N ASP A 164 7.47 -4.33 27.33
CA ASP A 164 7.73 -3.48 26.18
C ASP A 164 8.73 -4.13 25.23
N PHE A 165 8.71 -3.71 23.97
CA PHE A 165 9.62 -4.20 22.95
C PHE A 165 11.08 -3.91 23.33
N ASP A 166 11.37 -2.76 23.94
CA ASP A 166 12.71 -2.39 24.39
C ASP A 166 13.24 -3.31 25.50
N GLU A 167 12.38 -3.74 26.42
CA GLU A 167 12.73 -4.74 27.44
C GLU A 167 13.06 -6.09 26.79
N LEU A 168 12.27 -6.49 25.78
CA LEU A 168 12.50 -7.73 25.04
C LEU A 168 13.82 -7.71 24.24
N ILE A 169 14.16 -6.58 23.62
CA ILE A 169 15.47 -6.39 22.96
C ILE A 169 16.60 -6.53 23.97
N ASN A 170 16.48 -5.96 25.17
CA ASN A 170 17.55 -6.00 26.17
C ASN A 170 17.80 -7.42 26.71
N ILE A 171 16.75 -8.22 26.82
CA ILE A 171 16.84 -9.62 27.26
C ILE A 171 17.38 -10.53 26.14
N ALA A 172 16.98 -10.26 24.89
CA ALA A 172 17.42 -11.00 23.71
C ALA A 172 18.86 -10.61 23.29
N ASN A 173 19.83 -10.93 24.15
CA ASN A 173 21.26 -10.77 23.88
C ASN A 173 21.69 -11.71 22.74
N GLU A 174 22.46 -11.17 21.79
CA GLU A 174 22.89 -11.89 20.58
C GLU A 174 23.79 -13.10 20.87
N SER A 175 24.50 -13.09 22.00
CA SER A 175 25.35 -14.21 22.44
C SER A 175 24.58 -15.34 23.12
N VAL A 176 23.43 -15.05 23.73
CA VAL A 176 22.66 -16.02 24.54
C VAL A 176 21.44 -16.54 23.79
N LEU A 177 20.75 -15.67 23.04
CA LEU A 177 19.51 -15.94 22.33
C LEU A 177 19.63 -15.50 20.85
N PRO A 178 20.54 -16.13 20.07
CA PRO A 178 20.88 -15.68 18.72
C PRO A 178 19.71 -15.79 17.73
N ASN A 179 18.86 -16.81 17.84
CA ASN A 179 17.76 -17.01 16.90
C ASN A 179 16.60 -16.05 17.20
N LEU A 180 16.28 -15.87 18.49
CA LEU A 180 15.31 -14.89 18.96
C LEU A 180 15.72 -13.49 18.53
N ARG A 181 17.00 -13.12 18.71
CA ARG A 181 17.52 -11.81 18.30
C ARG A 181 17.40 -11.58 16.80
N LYS A 182 17.68 -12.57 15.96
CA LYS A 182 17.51 -12.48 14.51
C LYS A 182 16.04 -12.28 14.12
N MET A 183 15.13 -13.06 14.72
CA MET A 183 13.69 -12.91 14.45
C MET A 183 13.14 -11.57 14.93
N LEU A 184 13.60 -11.06 16.07
CA LEU A 184 13.23 -9.72 16.56
C LEU A 184 13.71 -8.61 15.63
N LYS A 185 14.93 -8.71 15.07
CA LYS A 185 15.42 -7.79 14.04
C LYS A 185 14.49 -7.79 12.81
N VAL A 186 14.01 -8.96 12.37
CA VAL A 186 13.04 -9.04 11.27
C VAL A 186 11.69 -8.44 11.64
N ALA A 187 11.17 -8.72 12.85
CA ALA A 187 9.93 -8.14 13.33
C ALA A 187 9.97 -6.60 13.34
N LEU A 188 11.12 -5.99 13.67
CA LEU A 188 11.34 -4.54 13.61
C LEU A 188 11.35 -3.97 12.20
N ILE A 189 11.97 -4.69 11.27
CA ILE A 189 12.16 -4.23 9.90
C ILE A 189 10.90 -4.46 9.08
N LEU A 190 10.05 -5.42 9.48
CA LEU A 190 8.92 -5.83 8.66
C LEU A 190 7.96 -4.67 8.43
N PRO A 191 7.82 -4.20 7.18
CA PRO A 191 6.79 -3.26 6.85
C PRO A 191 5.49 -4.07 6.81
N VAL A 192 4.76 -4.13 7.93
CA VAL A 192 3.43 -4.78 7.92
C VAL A 192 2.47 -4.03 6.98
N THR A 193 2.81 -2.80 6.58
CA THR A 193 2.04 -2.03 5.61
C THR A 193 2.87 -1.66 4.39
N THR A 194 2.25 -1.73 3.21
CA THR A 194 2.79 -1.32 1.91
C THR A 194 3.02 0.19 1.78
N ALA A 195 2.68 0.99 2.79
CA ALA A 195 2.67 2.45 2.72
C ALA A 195 4.04 3.06 2.40
N THR A 196 5.12 2.49 2.92
CA THR A 196 6.50 2.94 2.63
C THR A 196 6.87 2.69 1.17
N CYS A 197 6.55 1.49 0.66
CA CYS A 197 6.72 1.15 -0.75
C CYS A 197 5.87 2.05 -1.66
N GLU A 198 4.59 2.26 -1.33
CA GLU A 198 3.68 3.15 -2.07
C GLU A 198 4.21 4.58 -2.15
N ARG A 199 4.76 5.11 -1.04
CA ARG A 199 5.41 6.43 -1.00
C ARG A 199 6.61 6.48 -1.96
N SER A 200 7.45 5.45 -1.95
CA SER A 200 8.61 5.34 -2.86
C SER A 200 8.19 5.24 -4.33
N PHE A 201 7.17 4.44 -4.65
CA PHE A 201 6.63 4.34 -6.00
C PHE A 201 5.97 5.65 -6.47
N SER A 202 5.29 6.36 -5.57
CA SER A 202 4.73 7.69 -5.85
C SER A 202 5.85 8.70 -6.15
N ALA A 203 6.91 8.72 -5.35
CA ALA A 203 8.09 9.53 -5.61
C ALA A 203 8.72 9.21 -6.97
N MET A 204 8.89 7.92 -7.26
CA MET A 204 9.39 7.42 -8.54
C MET A 204 8.52 7.83 -9.73
N ARG A 205 7.18 7.77 -9.60
CA ARG A 205 6.24 8.20 -10.65
C ARG A 205 6.34 9.70 -10.95
N ARG A 206 6.62 10.53 -9.94
CA ARG A 206 6.88 11.97 -10.13
C ARG A 206 8.21 12.24 -10.84
N ILE A 207 9.22 11.40 -10.62
CA ILE A 207 10.54 11.55 -11.26
C ILE A 207 10.51 11.03 -12.71
N LYS A 208 9.84 9.89 -12.93
CA LYS A 208 9.76 9.21 -14.22
C LYS A 208 8.53 9.66 -15.00
N THR A 209 8.60 10.88 -15.51
CA THR A 209 7.57 11.46 -16.41
C THR A 209 7.81 11.08 -17.87
N TRP A 210 6.78 11.16 -18.72
CA TRP A 210 6.88 10.93 -20.17
C TRP A 210 8.00 11.73 -20.86
N LEU A 211 8.16 13.01 -20.48
CA LEU A 211 9.23 13.91 -20.96
C LEU A 211 10.65 13.47 -20.54
N ARG A 212 10.77 12.60 -19.53
CA ARG A 212 12.05 12.12 -18.97
C ARG A 212 12.26 10.63 -19.24
N SER A 213 11.58 10.08 -20.26
CA SER A 213 11.63 8.67 -20.65
C SER A 213 13.02 8.17 -21.07
N ARG A 214 13.90 9.07 -21.57
CA ARG A 214 15.29 8.76 -21.94
C ARG A 214 16.31 8.87 -20.79
N MET A 215 15.86 8.96 -19.54
CA MET A 215 16.77 9.05 -18.40
C MET A 215 17.52 7.73 -18.17
N GLU A 216 18.84 7.80 -17.98
CA GLU A 216 19.65 6.64 -17.59
C GLU A 216 19.29 6.17 -16.17
N GLN A 217 19.35 4.85 -15.94
CA GLN A 217 19.01 4.23 -14.66
C GLN A 217 19.80 4.83 -13.48
N ASN A 218 21.12 5.03 -13.65
CA ASN A 218 21.97 5.65 -12.62
C ASN A 218 21.45 7.04 -12.20
N ARG A 219 21.02 7.86 -13.16
CA ARG A 219 20.47 9.19 -12.86
C ARG A 219 19.12 9.09 -12.17
N PHE A 220 18.29 8.14 -12.59
CA PHE A 220 16.98 7.90 -11.99
C PHE A 220 17.11 7.46 -10.53
N ASP A 221 17.97 6.50 -10.23
CA ASP A 221 18.17 5.97 -8.88
C ASP A 221 18.66 7.06 -7.92
N ASN A 222 19.65 7.86 -8.36
CA ASN A 222 20.13 9.00 -7.58
C ASN A 222 19.03 10.03 -7.29
N LEU A 223 18.18 10.36 -8.27
CA LEU A 223 17.06 11.27 -8.06
C LEU A 223 15.98 10.68 -7.16
N ALA A 224 15.73 9.38 -7.24
CA ALA A 224 14.77 8.67 -6.39
C ALA A 224 15.21 8.74 -4.92
N ILE A 225 16.48 8.43 -4.64
CA ILE A 225 17.06 8.52 -3.29
C ILE A 225 16.91 9.95 -2.75
N LEU A 226 17.29 10.97 -3.53
CA LEU A 226 17.18 12.37 -3.09
C LEU A 226 15.73 12.80 -2.82
N ASN A 227 14.75 12.26 -3.54
CA ASN A 227 13.33 12.60 -3.35
C ASN A 227 12.72 11.88 -2.14
N ILE A 228 13.05 10.61 -1.95
CA ILE A 228 12.59 9.77 -0.84
C ILE A 228 13.21 10.27 0.47
N GLU A 229 14.53 10.48 0.47
CA GLU A 229 15.33 10.90 1.64
C GLU A 229 15.49 12.43 1.73
N LYS A 230 14.46 13.17 1.31
CA LYS A 230 14.48 14.64 1.32
C LYS A 230 14.77 15.23 2.70
N ASP A 231 14.42 14.54 3.77
CA ASP A 231 14.60 15.02 5.14
C ASP A 231 16.06 14.87 5.59
N LEU A 232 16.75 13.81 5.16
CA LEU A 232 18.21 13.70 5.32
C LEU A 232 18.93 14.76 4.48
N LEU A 233 18.41 15.08 3.28
CA LEU A 233 18.96 16.13 2.41
C LEU A 233 18.91 17.53 3.04
N LYS A 234 17.91 17.83 3.87
CA LYS A 234 17.85 19.11 4.60
C LYS A 234 19.00 19.29 5.58
N ASN A 235 19.53 18.18 6.12
CA ASN A 235 20.62 18.19 7.09
C ASN A 235 22.01 18.20 6.44
N LEU A 236 22.10 18.06 5.11
CA LEU A 236 23.35 18.10 4.37
C LEU A 236 23.85 19.54 4.19
N ASN A 237 25.16 19.74 4.39
CA ASN A 237 25.79 21.05 4.16
C ASN A 237 25.88 21.35 2.66
N LYS A 238 25.10 22.35 2.22
CA LYS A 238 25.00 22.79 0.82
C LYS A 238 26.31 23.32 0.26
N GLU A 239 27.15 23.95 1.08
CA GLU A 239 28.45 24.50 0.66
C GLU A 239 29.40 23.38 0.25
N LYS A 240 29.47 22.31 1.05
CA LYS A 240 30.29 21.12 0.70
C LYS A 240 29.84 20.48 -0.61
N ILE A 241 28.54 20.44 -0.88
CA ILE A 241 28.00 19.92 -2.15
C ILE A 241 28.43 20.81 -3.31
N LEU A 242 28.37 22.13 -3.15
CA LEU A 242 28.78 23.09 -4.17
C LEU A 242 30.27 22.97 -4.48
N ASP A 243 31.10 22.85 -3.44
CA ASP A 243 32.55 22.70 -3.57
C ASP A 243 32.91 21.41 -4.32
N GLU A 244 32.30 20.28 -3.95
CA GLU A 244 32.48 19.01 -4.65
C GLU A 244 31.99 19.08 -6.11
N PHE A 245 30.86 19.76 -6.36
CA PHE A 245 30.36 19.95 -7.71
C PHE A 245 31.31 20.81 -8.56
N ALA A 246 31.96 21.81 -7.96
CA ALA A 246 32.91 22.69 -8.63
C ALA A 246 34.20 21.97 -9.05
N LYS A 247 34.60 20.89 -8.34
CA LYS A 247 35.79 20.09 -8.68
C LYS A 247 35.65 19.32 -9.99
N LYS A 248 34.44 19.01 -10.46
CA LYS A 248 34.25 18.25 -11.71
C LYS A 248 34.49 19.13 -12.95
N PRO A 249 35.33 18.70 -13.92
CA PRO A 249 35.59 19.46 -15.12
C PRO A 249 34.33 19.55 -15.99
N ARG A 250 33.87 20.78 -16.27
CA ARG A 250 32.65 21.05 -17.07
C ARG A 250 32.86 20.96 -18.58
N LYS A 251 34.09 20.81 -19.05
CA LYS A 251 34.41 20.75 -20.48
C LYS A 251 34.23 19.33 -21.01
N LEU A 252 33.38 19.18 -22.03
CA LEU A 252 33.30 17.97 -22.83
C LEU A 252 34.66 17.72 -23.47
N LYS A 253 35.31 16.60 -23.13
CA LYS A 253 36.50 16.14 -23.83
C LYS A 253 36.05 15.59 -25.18
N LEU A 254 36.16 16.40 -26.23
CA LEU A 254 36.00 15.96 -27.60
C LEU A 254 37.13 14.97 -27.90
N LYS A 255 36.79 13.69 -28.12
CA LYS A 255 37.71 12.73 -28.72
C LYS A 255 37.73 13.03 -30.22
N PHE A 256 38.83 13.57 -30.70
CA PHE A 256 39.15 13.65 -32.12
C PHE A 256 39.73 12.31 -32.58
#